data_AF-A0A1V0DCZ8-F1
#
_entry.id   AF-A0A1V0DCZ8-F1
#
_cell.length_a   1.000
_cell.length_b   1.000
_cell.length_c   1.000
_cell.angle_alpha   90.00
_cell.angle_beta   90.00
_cell.angle_gamma   90.00
#
_symmetry.space_group_name_H-M   'P 1'
#
loop_
_entity.id
_entity.type
_entity.pdbx_description
1 polymer ?
#
loop_
_entity_poly.entity_id
_entity_poly.type
_entity_poly.pdbx_seq_one_letter_code
_entity_poly.pdbx_strand_id
1 'polypeptide(L)'
;MSSGKGAMRGVPSVRWLCLLISLGLQTAAAQTAPHVTLSGVVLDAETGRPLDGAHVFIAASMTGTAAGPDGRFRLERVPAGTHRLIATRLGYTPATQTVRIHEAAPPPLTLHLTPTVLPVDEVTVTARRDRRWEKRLERFTRLFLGESDFARQCRILNPEVLAFEGKWWGRFAARAHAPLLIENRALGYRIRYHLRDFELRGSTLRYDGEPFFEELEPTDAAERARWKAHRRQAFEGSFRHFLLSLLAGTSREEGFLLSMLPSGDAYGSNTRRYPVTPAQLLRPGPSPTEQQLRFSGFVEIVYLHERENEAFQRWQGRPHATPAATRPPSSA
;
A
#
# COMPACT_ATOMS: atom_id res chain seq x y z
N MET A 1 17.92 37.90 80.38
CA MET A 1 17.83 36.62 79.64
C MET A 1 16.38 36.43 79.24
N SER A 2 16.00 36.97 78.09
CA SER A 2 15.74 36.27 76.82
C SER A 2 14.40 35.53 76.77
N SER A 3 13.43 36.24 76.19
CA SER A 3 12.41 35.84 75.22
C SER A 3 11.50 34.64 75.48
N GLY A 4 10.18 34.88 75.40
CA GLY A 4 9.20 33.81 75.23
C GLY A 4 7.76 34.27 75.03
N LYS A 5 7.37 34.43 73.75
CA LYS A 5 6.09 34.01 73.10
C LYS A 5 4.78 34.61 73.66
N GLY A 6 3.80 35.01 72.88
CA GLY A 6 3.50 34.76 71.46
C GLY A 6 1.98 34.92 71.34
N ALA A 7 1.52 35.91 70.58
CA ALA A 7 0.12 36.29 70.48
C ALA A 7 -0.67 35.33 69.59
N MET A 8 -1.92 35.11 69.98
CA MET A 8 -3.00 34.44 69.26
C MET A 8 -3.21 34.99 67.84
N ARG A 9 -3.74 34.15 66.93
CA ARG A 9 -5.05 34.37 66.26
C ARG A 9 -5.31 33.36 65.14
N GLY A 10 -6.58 32.94 65.05
CA GLY A 10 -7.30 32.83 63.78
C GLY A 10 -7.42 31.43 63.15
N VAL A 11 -8.61 30.85 63.21
CA VAL A 11 -9.14 29.92 62.21
C VAL A 11 -10.18 30.71 61.41
N PRO A 12 -10.20 30.63 60.06
CA PRO A 12 -11.29 29.86 59.44
C PRO A 12 -10.97 29.19 58.09
N SER A 13 -11.87 28.26 57.75
CA SER A 13 -12.37 27.92 56.40
C SER A 13 -11.49 27.11 55.43
N VAL A 14 -11.82 25.82 55.39
CA VAL A 14 -11.73 24.93 54.22
C VAL A 14 -12.53 25.52 53.06
N ARG A 15 -11.88 25.80 51.92
CA ARG A 15 -12.40 25.75 50.54
C ARG A 15 -11.33 26.29 49.58
N TRP A 16 -11.18 25.62 48.44
CA TRP A 16 -10.32 25.98 47.29
C TRP A 16 -8.84 25.55 47.34
N LEU A 17 -8.60 24.25 47.08
CA LEU A 17 -7.36 23.79 46.45
C LEU A 17 -7.65 22.70 45.41
N CYS A 18 -8.53 23.01 44.45
CA CYS A 18 -8.72 22.24 43.22
C CYS A 18 -8.42 23.08 41.97
N LEU A 19 -7.62 24.13 42.09
CA LEU A 19 -7.34 25.05 40.99
C LEU A 19 -5.83 25.24 40.82
N LEU A 20 -5.12 24.19 40.38
CA LEU A 20 -3.77 24.27 39.78
C LEU A 20 -3.41 22.96 39.04
N ILE A 21 -4.37 22.38 38.31
CA ILE A 21 -4.10 21.40 37.23
C ILE A 21 -4.87 21.89 36.00
N SER A 22 -4.51 23.07 35.51
CA SER A 22 -5.08 23.61 34.27
C SER A 22 -4.02 24.41 33.51
N LEU A 23 -2.87 23.81 33.24
CA LEU A 23 -1.98 24.33 32.19
C LEU A 23 -1.11 23.19 31.67
N GLY A 24 -1.51 22.64 30.52
CA GLY A 24 -0.72 21.60 29.85
C GLY A 24 -1.49 20.53 29.09
N LEU A 25 -2.81 20.65 28.88
CA LEU A 25 -3.41 19.99 27.71
C LEU A 25 -2.99 20.78 26.48
N GLN A 26 -1.75 20.57 26.03
CA GLN A 26 -1.44 20.78 24.64
C GLN A 26 -2.32 19.79 23.88
N THR A 27 -3.46 20.28 23.39
CA THR A 27 -4.15 19.62 22.30
C THR A 27 -3.11 19.53 21.19
N ALA A 28 -2.49 18.37 21.05
CA ALA A 28 -1.80 18.00 19.84
C ALA A 28 -2.88 18.07 18.76
N ALA A 29 -2.99 19.24 18.12
CA ALA A 29 -3.75 19.37 16.91
C ALA A 29 -3.17 18.29 16.00
N ALA A 30 -3.98 17.28 15.69
CA ALA A 30 -3.67 16.38 14.61
C ALA A 30 -3.46 17.28 13.40
N GLN A 31 -2.20 17.56 13.05
CA GLN A 31 -1.85 18.33 11.88
C GLN A 31 -2.35 17.49 10.72
N THR A 32 -3.58 17.79 10.27
CA THR A 32 -4.12 17.21 9.06
C THR A 32 -3.16 17.65 7.98
N ALA A 33 -2.50 16.70 7.33
CA ALA A 33 -1.55 17.00 6.26
C ALA A 33 -2.26 17.95 5.28
N PRO A 34 -1.63 19.08 4.89
CA PRO A 34 -2.29 20.04 4.03
C PRO A 34 -2.75 19.34 2.76
N HIS A 35 -4.02 19.51 2.42
CA HIS A 35 -4.58 19.01 1.17
C HIS A 35 -4.56 20.13 0.14
N VAL A 36 -4.25 19.78 -1.11
CA VAL A 36 -4.26 20.72 -2.23
C VAL A 36 -5.21 20.24 -3.33
N THR A 37 -5.51 21.15 -4.25
CA THR A 37 -6.16 20.81 -5.51
C THR A 37 -5.12 20.77 -6.61
N LEU A 38 -5.04 19.67 -7.34
CA LEU A 38 -4.29 19.59 -8.59
C LEU A 38 -5.24 19.93 -9.74
N SER A 39 -4.77 20.71 -10.69
CA SER A 39 -5.52 21.02 -11.92
C SER A 39 -4.59 20.93 -13.12
N GLY A 40 -5.18 20.73 -14.29
CA GLY A 40 -4.39 20.57 -15.49
C GLY A 40 -5.22 20.19 -16.70
N VAL A 41 -4.52 19.73 -17.73
CA VAL A 41 -5.12 19.27 -18.99
C VAL A 41 -4.49 17.95 -19.43
N VAL A 42 -5.32 17.09 -20.02
CA VAL A 42 -4.90 15.85 -20.67
C VAL A 42 -4.97 16.05 -22.18
N LEU A 43 -3.85 15.85 -22.86
CA LEU A 43 -3.71 16.08 -24.30
C LEU A 43 -3.23 14.82 -25.02
N ASP A 44 -3.66 14.69 -26.27
CA ASP A 44 -3.08 13.77 -27.22
C ASP A 44 -1.63 14.20 -27.54
N ALA A 45 -0.67 13.30 -27.38
CA ALA A 45 0.75 13.62 -27.55
C ALA A 45 1.14 13.93 -29.00
N GLU A 46 0.39 13.44 -29.98
CA GLU A 46 0.71 13.60 -31.40
C GLU A 46 -0.01 14.80 -32.01
N THR A 47 -1.30 14.99 -31.68
CA THR A 47 -2.14 16.04 -32.28
C THR A 47 -2.27 17.29 -31.41
N GLY A 48 -1.90 17.22 -30.13
CA GLY A 48 -2.10 18.29 -29.16
C GLY A 48 -3.56 18.54 -28.79
N ARG A 49 -4.49 17.70 -29.26
CA ARG A 49 -5.93 17.88 -28.98
C ARG A 49 -6.27 17.48 -27.55
N PRO A 50 -7.23 18.16 -26.91
CA PRO A 50 -7.72 17.79 -25.59
C PRO A 50 -8.39 16.42 -25.59
N LEU A 51 -8.20 15.67 -24.49
CA LEU A 51 -8.72 14.33 -24.32
C LEU A 51 -9.87 14.28 -23.30
N ASP A 52 -11.10 14.37 -23.80
CA ASP A 52 -12.36 14.19 -23.04
C ASP A 52 -12.51 12.81 -22.37
N GLY A 53 -12.89 12.76 -21.09
CA GLY A 53 -13.13 11.51 -20.39
C GLY A 53 -11.87 10.72 -20.06
N ALA A 54 -10.68 11.30 -20.21
CA ALA A 54 -9.46 10.70 -19.68
C ALA A 54 -9.54 10.63 -18.14
N HIS A 55 -9.25 9.47 -17.56
CA HIS A 55 -9.28 9.29 -16.11
C HIS A 55 -7.92 9.65 -15.51
N VAL A 56 -7.92 10.61 -14.58
CA VAL A 56 -6.73 11.16 -13.91
C VAL A 56 -6.79 10.82 -12.42
N PHE A 57 -5.77 10.17 -11.87
CA PHE A 57 -5.80 9.72 -10.48
C PHE A 57 -4.41 9.65 -9.82
N ILE A 58 -4.41 9.67 -8.48
CA ILE A 58 -3.21 9.39 -7.68
C ILE A 58 -3.10 7.88 -7.48
N ALA A 59 -1.98 7.29 -7.90
CA ALA A 59 -1.73 5.86 -7.74
C ALA A 59 -1.79 5.43 -6.27
N ALA A 60 -2.26 4.20 -6.03
CA ALA A 60 -2.44 3.62 -4.71
C ALA A 60 -3.37 4.43 -3.77
N SER A 61 -4.35 5.12 -4.33
CA SER A 61 -5.35 5.91 -3.60
C SER A 61 -6.75 5.74 -4.19
N MET A 62 -7.71 6.45 -3.58
CA MET A 62 -9.09 6.60 -4.09
C MET A 62 -9.31 7.97 -4.75
N THR A 63 -8.25 8.77 -4.89
CA THR A 63 -8.34 10.15 -5.37
C THR A 63 -8.18 10.16 -6.89
N GLY A 64 -9.30 10.28 -7.60
CA GLY A 64 -9.37 10.31 -9.06
C GLY A 64 -10.48 11.24 -9.58
N THR A 65 -10.38 11.60 -10.85
CA THR A 65 -11.35 12.45 -11.56
C THR A 65 -11.34 12.12 -13.05
N ALA A 66 -12.39 12.50 -13.77
CA ALA A 66 -12.42 12.45 -15.22
C ALA A 66 -12.12 13.84 -15.79
N ALA A 67 -11.34 13.90 -16.87
CA ALA A 67 -11.17 15.11 -17.65
C ALA A 67 -12.47 15.43 -18.39
N GLY A 68 -12.81 16.72 -18.48
CA GLY A 68 -13.97 17.20 -19.24
C GLY A 68 -13.70 17.30 -20.75
N PRO A 69 -14.67 17.80 -21.54
CA PRO A 69 -14.59 17.89 -23.01
C PRO A 69 -13.41 18.70 -23.55
N ASP A 70 -12.92 19.67 -22.78
CA ASP A 70 -11.75 20.49 -23.08
C ASP A 70 -10.44 19.89 -22.55
N GLY A 71 -10.48 18.62 -22.13
CA GLY A 71 -9.36 17.87 -21.57
C GLY A 71 -8.97 18.31 -20.16
N ARG A 72 -9.64 19.31 -19.57
CA ARG A 72 -9.27 19.82 -18.25
C ARG A 72 -9.73 18.88 -17.15
N PHE A 73 -8.90 18.78 -16.12
CA PHE A 73 -9.22 18.02 -14.91
C PHE A 73 -9.01 18.87 -13.66
N ARG A 74 -9.76 18.53 -12.61
CA ARG A 74 -9.58 19.08 -11.25
C ARG A 74 -9.65 17.92 -10.26
N LEU A 75 -8.58 17.76 -9.49
CA LEU A 75 -8.41 16.68 -8.53
C LEU A 75 -8.24 17.28 -7.13
N GLU A 76 -9.25 17.09 -6.29
CA GLU A 76 -9.33 17.72 -4.98
C GLU A 76 -8.82 16.79 -3.86
N ARG A 77 -8.53 17.39 -2.71
CA ARG A 77 -8.14 16.67 -1.48
C ARG A 77 -6.87 15.84 -1.61
N VAL A 78 -5.94 16.23 -2.48
CA VAL A 78 -4.66 15.53 -2.62
C VAL A 78 -3.76 15.89 -1.43
N PRO A 79 -3.35 14.93 -0.58
CA PRO A 79 -2.49 15.24 0.57
C PRO A 79 -1.11 15.71 0.10
N ALA A 80 -0.45 16.55 0.89
CA ALA A 80 0.93 16.93 0.63
C ALA A 80 1.88 15.73 0.59
N GLY A 81 3.02 15.89 -0.10
CA GLY A 81 4.02 14.85 -0.33
C GLY A 81 4.23 14.52 -1.81
N THR A 82 4.96 13.44 -2.07
CA THR A 82 5.32 13.00 -3.42
C THR A 82 4.37 11.91 -3.89
N HIS A 83 3.69 12.17 -5.01
CA HIS A 83 2.69 11.26 -5.57
C HIS A 83 2.99 10.96 -7.03
N ARG A 84 2.46 9.84 -7.50
CA ARG A 84 2.42 9.51 -8.93
C ARG A 84 1.02 9.81 -9.44
N LEU A 85 0.93 10.84 -10.29
CA LEU A 85 -0.27 11.20 -11.02
C LEU A 85 -0.31 10.39 -12.31
N ILE A 86 -1.41 9.67 -12.52
CA ILE A 86 -1.62 8.81 -13.68
C ILE A 86 -2.78 9.36 -14.50
N ALA A 87 -2.62 9.45 -15.82
CA ALA A 87 -3.73 9.70 -16.75
C ALA A 87 -3.88 8.54 -17.73
N THR A 88 -5.12 8.10 -17.91
CA THR A 88 -5.46 6.93 -18.74
C THR A 88 -6.65 7.22 -19.63
N ARG A 89 -6.63 6.66 -20.83
CA ARG A 89 -7.74 6.71 -21.79
C ARG A 89 -7.68 5.47 -22.68
N LEU A 90 -8.85 4.93 -23.05
CA LEU A 90 -8.92 3.84 -24.02
C LEU A 90 -8.26 4.25 -25.35
N GLY A 91 -7.40 3.38 -25.89
CA GLY A 91 -6.65 3.65 -27.12
C GLY A 91 -5.36 4.45 -26.91
N TYR A 92 -4.94 4.66 -25.65
CA TYR A 92 -3.73 5.41 -25.31
C TYR A 92 -2.88 4.68 -24.27
N THR A 93 -1.57 4.88 -24.32
CA THR A 93 -0.66 4.43 -23.27
C THR A 93 -0.83 5.32 -22.03
N PRO A 94 -0.94 4.75 -20.81
CA PRO A 94 -1.03 5.54 -19.58
C PRO A 94 0.17 6.47 -19.40
N ALA A 95 -0.08 7.75 -19.12
CA ALA A 95 0.95 8.71 -18.74
C ALA A 95 1.15 8.69 -17.22
N THR A 96 2.40 8.72 -16.78
CA THR A 96 2.78 8.85 -15.36
C THR A 96 3.60 10.12 -15.16
N GLN A 97 3.20 10.96 -14.22
CA GLN A 97 3.97 12.11 -13.77
C GLN A 97 4.17 12.08 -12.26
N THR A 98 5.40 12.20 -11.79
CA THR A 98 5.68 12.40 -10.37
C THR A 98 5.39 13.86 -10.01
N VAL A 99 4.47 14.08 -9.07
CA VAL A 99 4.11 15.40 -8.56
C VAL A 99 4.57 15.53 -7.11
N ARG A 100 5.25 16.63 -6.81
CA ARG A 100 5.77 16.94 -5.48
C ARG A 100 4.98 18.09 -4.91
N ILE A 101 4.17 17.81 -3.89
CA ILE A 101 3.26 18.77 -3.29
C ILE A 101 3.91 19.27 -2.00
N HIS A 102 4.61 20.39 -2.11
CA HIS A 102 5.17 21.14 -0.98
C HIS A 102 4.50 22.51 -0.82
N GLU A 103 3.86 23.00 -1.87
CA GLU A 103 3.19 24.30 -1.93
C GLU A 103 1.69 24.13 -1.81
N ALA A 104 1.00 25.12 -1.23
CA ALA A 104 -0.46 25.10 -1.10
C ALA A 104 -1.20 25.17 -2.45
N ALA A 105 -0.54 25.68 -3.51
CA ALA A 105 -1.10 25.88 -4.84
C ALA A 105 -0.11 25.47 -5.94
N PRO A 106 0.03 24.16 -6.22
CA PRO A 106 0.94 23.69 -7.26
C PRO A 106 0.51 24.20 -8.65
N PRO A 107 1.47 24.42 -9.58
CA PRO A 107 1.16 24.91 -10.92
C PRO A 107 0.30 23.91 -11.72
N PRO A 108 -0.44 24.38 -12.73
CA PRO A 108 -1.19 23.50 -13.61
C PRO A 108 -0.32 22.45 -14.29
N LEU A 109 -0.83 21.24 -14.41
CA LEU A 109 -0.12 20.09 -14.98
C LEU A 109 -0.60 19.81 -16.40
N THR A 110 0.30 19.29 -17.23
CA THR A 110 -0.04 18.82 -18.59
C THR A 110 0.38 17.38 -18.72
N LEU A 111 -0.60 16.51 -19.01
CA LEU A 111 -0.37 15.08 -19.21
C LEU A 111 -0.58 14.75 -20.68
N HIS A 112 0.48 14.27 -21.34
CA HIS A 112 0.43 13.86 -22.74
C HIS A 112 0.28 12.35 -22.83
N LEU A 113 -0.78 11.89 -23.49
CA LEU A 113 -1.04 10.49 -23.74
C LEU A 113 -0.68 10.17 -25.18
N THR A 114 0.19 9.19 -25.37
CA THR A 114 0.56 8.69 -26.70
C THR A 114 -0.52 7.73 -27.20
N PRO A 115 -1.13 7.98 -28.38
CA PRO A 115 -2.00 7.03 -29.03
C PRO A 115 -1.32 5.66 -29.09
N THR A 116 -2.07 4.62 -28.76
CA THR A 116 -1.58 3.26 -28.86
C THR A 116 -2.49 2.54 -29.82
N VAL A 117 -1.88 1.98 -30.86
CA VAL A 117 -2.54 0.97 -31.65
C VAL A 117 -2.77 -0.18 -30.69
N LEU A 118 -3.99 -0.29 -30.16
CA LEU A 118 -4.44 -1.52 -29.55
C LEU A 118 -4.20 -2.54 -30.64
N PRO A 119 -3.28 -3.50 -30.49
CA PRO A 119 -3.25 -4.60 -31.42
C PRO A 119 -4.65 -5.18 -31.31
N VAL A 120 -5.44 -5.00 -32.35
CA VAL A 120 -6.52 -5.91 -32.65
C VAL A 120 -5.77 -7.18 -32.99
N ASP A 121 -5.28 -7.85 -31.95
CA ASP A 121 -5.07 -9.25 -32.03
C ASP A 121 -6.48 -9.78 -32.29
N GLU A 122 -6.81 -9.90 -33.57
CA GLU A 122 -7.50 -11.04 -34.14
C GLU A 122 -6.76 -12.35 -33.77
N VAL A 123 -6.20 -12.47 -32.56
CA VAL A 123 -6.07 -13.75 -31.90
C VAL A 123 -7.46 -14.02 -31.34
N THR A 124 -8.37 -14.33 -32.26
CA THR A 124 -9.40 -15.35 -32.07
C THR A 124 -9.95 -15.36 -30.64
N VAL A 125 -10.79 -14.37 -30.30
CA VAL A 125 -11.74 -14.48 -29.17
C VAL A 125 -12.55 -15.79 -29.27
N THR A 126 -12.51 -16.45 -30.44
CA THR A 126 -13.10 -17.73 -30.79
C THR A 126 -12.20 -18.98 -30.65
N ALA A 127 -10.88 -18.90 -30.42
CA ALA A 127 -10.02 -20.10 -30.27
C ALA A 127 -9.91 -20.56 -28.81
N ARG A 128 -11.07 -20.77 -28.18
CA ARG A 128 -11.30 -21.36 -26.85
C ARG A 128 -10.45 -20.81 -25.70
N ARG A 129 -11.17 -20.38 -24.65
CA ARG A 129 -10.79 -20.63 -23.25
C ARG A 129 -10.53 -22.13 -23.09
N ASP A 130 -9.38 -22.59 -23.55
CA ASP A 130 -8.98 -23.97 -23.46
C ASP A 130 -8.50 -24.24 -22.03
N ARG A 131 -8.40 -25.52 -21.68
CA ARG A 131 -7.91 -25.93 -20.36
C ARG A 131 -6.51 -25.38 -20.05
N ARG A 132 -5.74 -24.94 -21.06
CA ARG A 132 -4.39 -24.38 -20.87
C ARG A 132 -4.46 -22.93 -20.43
N TRP A 133 -5.33 -22.13 -21.03
CA TRP A 133 -5.57 -20.74 -20.63
C TRP A 133 -6.12 -20.69 -19.21
N GLU A 134 -7.10 -21.53 -18.87
CA GLU A 134 -7.67 -21.60 -17.51
C GLU A 134 -6.59 -21.90 -16.45
N LYS A 135 -5.73 -22.91 -16.69
CA LYS A 135 -4.60 -23.21 -15.81
C LYS A 135 -3.59 -22.06 -15.68
N ARG A 136 -3.40 -21.28 -16.75
CA ARG A 136 -2.52 -20.09 -16.72
C ARG A 136 -3.17 -18.96 -15.93
N LEU A 137 -4.48 -18.76 -16.08
CA LEU A 137 -5.24 -17.81 -15.28
C LEU A 137 -5.18 -18.20 -13.79
N GLU A 138 -5.45 -19.44 -13.43
CA GLU A 138 -5.34 -19.92 -12.04
C GLU A 138 -3.95 -19.67 -11.46
N ARG A 139 -2.90 -19.99 -12.23
CA ARG A 139 -1.51 -19.72 -11.84
C ARG A 139 -1.26 -18.22 -11.65
N PHE A 140 -1.72 -17.38 -12.58
CA PHE A 140 -1.59 -15.94 -12.48
C PHE A 140 -2.33 -15.40 -11.25
N THR A 141 -3.60 -15.74 -11.07
CA THR A 141 -4.43 -15.30 -9.94
C THR A 141 -3.79 -15.65 -8.61
N ARG A 142 -3.27 -16.88 -8.46
CA ARG A 142 -2.56 -17.29 -7.25
C ARG A 142 -1.29 -16.50 -6.99
N LEU A 143 -0.48 -16.27 -8.02
CA LEU A 143 0.78 -15.51 -7.90
C LEU A 143 0.54 -14.01 -7.69
N PHE A 144 -0.51 -13.46 -8.29
CA PHE A 144 -0.78 -12.02 -8.31
C PHE A 144 -1.61 -11.55 -7.11
N LEU A 145 -2.67 -12.28 -6.76
CA LEU A 145 -3.53 -11.94 -5.61
C LEU A 145 -3.05 -12.59 -4.31
N GLY A 146 -2.28 -13.67 -4.39
CA GLY A 146 -1.81 -14.45 -3.24
C GLY A 146 -2.77 -15.57 -2.81
N GLU A 147 -2.46 -16.19 -1.67
CA GLU A 147 -3.18 -17.36 -1.13
C GLU A 147 -3.81 -17.10 0.26
N SER A 148 -3.72 -15.86 0.77
CA SER A 148 -4.25 -15.49 2.08
C SER A 148 -5.78 -15.58 2.14
N ASP A 149 -6.33 -15.55 3.35
CA ASP A 149 -7.78 -15.57 3.59
C ASP A 149 -8.50 -14.39 2.94
N PHE A 150 -7.84 -13.23 2.88
CA PHE A 150 -8.34 -12.07 2.14
C PHE A 150 -8.22 -12.24 0.63
N ALA A 151 -7.12 -12.84 0.14
CA ALA A 151 -6.94 -13.11 -1.29
C ALA A 151 -8.02 -14.04 -1.85
N ARG A 152 -8.48 -15.02 -1.06
CA ARG A 152 -9.59 -15.92 -1.45
C ARG A 152 -10.93 -15.20 -1.65
N GLN A 153 -11.07 -13.97 -1.16
CA GLN A 153 -12.25 -13.11 -1.34
C GLN A 153 -12.03 -12.04 -2.42
N CYS A 154 -10.94 -12.15 -3.18
CA CYS A 154 -10.68 -11.33 -4.35
C CYS A 154 -11.09 -12.06 -5.63
N ARG A 155 -11.66 -11.33 -6.60
CA ARG A 155 -12.03 -11.85 -7.92
C ARG A 155 -11.62 -10.88 -9.02
N ILE A 156 -10.95 -11.40 -10.05
CA ILE A 156 -10.73 -10.65 -11.30
C ILE A 156 -12.02 -10.74 -12.11
N LEU A 157 -12.62 -9.59 -12.41
CA LEU A 157 -13.92 -9.48 -13.06
C LEU A 157 -13.85 -9.53 -14.59
N ASN A 158 -12.71 -9.15 -15.16
CA ASN A 158 -12.45 -9.08 -16.60
C ASN A 158 -11.20 -9.89 -17.00
N PRO A 159 -11.08 -11.18 -16.65
CA PRO A 159 -9.86 -11.95 -16.89
C PRO A 159 -9.52 -12.10 -18.39
N GLU A 160 -10.48 -11.90 -19.29
CA GLU A 160 -10.27 -11.85 -20.73
C GLU A 160 -9.31 -10.76 -21.20
N VAL A 161 -9.03 -9.75 -20.37
CA VAL A 161 -8.04 -8.72 -20.72
C VAL A 161 -6.60 -9.21 -20.62
N LEU A 162 -6.39 -10.40 -20.04
CA LEU A 162 -5.09 -11.02 -19.83
C LEU A 162 -4.65 -11.86 -21.04
N ALA A 163 -3.43 -11.59 -21.49
CA ALA A 163 -2.67 -12.44 -22.40
C ALA A 163 -1.51 -13.08 -21.63
N PHE A 164 -1.34 -14.40 -21.79
CA PHE A 164 -0.28 -15.15 -21.11
C PHE A 164 0.81 -15.57 -22.08
N GLU A 165 2.04 -15.19 -21.75
CA GLU A 165 3.22 -15.64 -22.45
C GLU A 165 3.99 -16.66 -21.61
N GLY A 166 4.49 -17.67 -22.29
CA GLY A 166 5.46 -18.58 -21.71
C GLY A 166 6.18 -19.22 -22.87
N LYS A 167 7.43 -18.82 -23.11
CA LYS A 167 8.31 -19.61 -23.96
C LYS A 167 8.61 -20.93 -23.22
N TRP A 168 9.16 -21.91 -23.94
CA TRP A 168 9.94 -22.97 -23.30
C TRP A 168 10.99 -22.33 -22.34
N TRP A 169 11.66 -23.09 -21.47
CA TRP A 169 12.70 -22.57 -20.53
C TRP A 169 12.24 -21.86 -19.23
N GLY A 170 11.02 -22.06 -18.73
CA GLY A 170 10.68 -21.71 -17.33
C GLY A 170 10.32 -20.25 -17.03
N ARG A 171 10.02 -19.45 -18.06
CA ARG A 171 9.43 -18.10 -17.93
C ARG A 171 7.90 -18.18 -17.97
N PHE A 172 7.22 -17.52 -17.04
CA PHE A 172 5.77 -17.29 -17.09
C PHE A 172 5.50 -15.79 -16.99
N ALA A 173 4.86 -15.20 -17.99
CA ALA A 173 4.57 -13.78 -18.03
C ALA A 173 3.09 -13.53 -18.39
N ALA A 174 2.57 -12.39 -17.94
CA ALA A 174 1.23 -11.94 -18.25
C ALA A 174 1.27 -10.48 -18.70
N ARG A 175 0.43 -10.13 -19.66
CA ARG A 175 0.17 -8.76 -20.11
C ARG A 175 -1.33 -8.50 -20.02
N ALA A 176 -1.71 -7.25 -19.76
CA ALA A 176 -3.10 -6.83 -19.79
C ALA A 176 -3.26 -5.72 -20.84
N HIS A 177 -4.24 -5.85 -21.74
CA HIS A 177 -4.53 -4.81 -22.75
C HIS A 177 -5.53 -3.76 -22.26
N ALA A 178 -6.12 -3.98 -21.09
CA ALA A 178 -6.95 -3.03 -20.37
C ALA A 178 -6.70 -3.21 -18.86
N PRO A 179 -7.12 -2.26 -18.00
CA PRO A 179 -6.93 -2.37 -16.56
C PRO A 179 -7.65 -3.59 -15.99
N LEU A 180 -7.01 -4.32 -15.09
CA LEU A 180 -7.65 -5.42 -14.37
C LEU A 180 -8.65 -4.83 -13.37
N LEU A 181 -9.90 -5.29 -13.46
CA LEU A 181 -10.94 -4.98 -12.49
C LEU A 181 -10.96 -6.09 -11.45
N ILE A 182 -10.63 -5.76 -10.22
CA ILE A 182 -10.54 -6.71 -9.12
C ILE A 182 -11.57 -6.31 -8.07
N GLU A 183 -12.49 -7.20 -7.75
CA GLU A 183 -13.36 -7.03 -6.59
C GLU A 183 -12.71 -7.69 -5.38
N ASN A 184 -12.46 -6.93 -4.33
CA ASN A 184 -11.96 -7.40 -3.04
C ASN A 184 -13.07 -7.25 -1.99
N ARG A 185 -13.84 -8.33 -1.78
CA ARG A 185 -14.94 -8.36 -0.80
C ARG A 185 -14.45 -8.45 0.64
N ALA A 186 -13.22 -8.91 0.87
CA ALA A 186 -12.64 -8.90 2.21
C ALA A 186 -12.43 -7.47 2.73
N LEU A 187 -11.95 -6.57 1.85
CA LEU A 187 -11.61 -5.20 2.20
C LEU A 187 -12.63 -4.16 1.72
N GLY A 188 -13.67 -4.56 0.99
CA GLY A 188 -14.68 -3.64 0.49
C GLY A 188 -14.17 -2.70 -0.59
N TYR A 189 -13.33 -3.18 -1.50
CA TYR A 189 -12.78 -2.37 -2.59
C TYR A 189 -13.05 -2.98 -3.95
N ARG A 190 -13.32 -2.12 -4.94
CA ARG A 190 -13.04 -2.40 -6.34
C ARG A 190 -11.69 -1.76 -6.68
N ILE A 191 -10.82 -2.52 -7.31
CA ILE A 191 -9.48 -2.07 -7.68
C ILE A 191 -9.40 -2.09 -9.20
N ARG A 192 -9.08 -0.95 -9.81
CA ARG A 192 -8.64 -0.87 -11.20
C ARG A 192 -7.12 -0.91 -11.19
N TYR A 193 -6.53 -2.00 -11.69
CA TYR A 193 -5.09 -2.21 -11.67
C TYR A 193 -4.52 -2.11 -13.07
N HIS A 194 -3.71 -1.08 -13.32
CA HIS A 194 -2.96 -0.94 -14.56
C HIS A 194 -1.68 -1.78 -14.48
N LEU A 195 -1.75 -3.01 -15.00
CA LEU A 195 -0.61 -3.93 -15.00
C LEU A 195 0.47 -3.44 -15.97
N ARG A 196 1.64 -3.07 -15.44
CA ARG A 196 2.80 -2.65 -16.24
C ARG A 196 3.69 -3.84 -16.58
N ASP A 197 3.94 -4.72 -15.61
CA ASP A 197 4.78 -5.88 -15.79
C ASP A 197 4.33 -7.03 -14.89
N PHE A 198 4.46 -8.26 -15.39
CA PHE A 198 4.28 -9.47 -14.61
C PHE A 198 5.12 -10.60 -15.22
N GLU A 199 6.09 -11.09 -14.45
CA GLU A 199 7.01 -12.11 -14.89
C GLU A 199 7.53 -12.96 -13.72
N LEU A 200 7.37 -14.27 -13.85
CA LEU A 200 8.03 -15.27 -13.02
C LEU A 200 9.18 -15.90 -13.82
N ARG A 201 10.40 -15.82 -13.29
CA ARG A 201 11.59 -16.52 -13.78
C ARG A 201 12.19 -17.37 -12.67
N GLY A 202 12.22 -18.68 -12.87
CA GLY A 202 12.61 -19.62 -11.81
C GLY A 202 11.64 -19.48 -10.62
N SER A 203 12.17 -19.12 -9.44
CA SER A 203 11.41 -18.83 -8.23
C SER A 203 11.12 -17.33 -8.01
N THR A 204 11.67 -16.45 -8.83
CA THR A 204 11.56 -15.00 -8.65
C THR A 204 10.37 -14.45 -9.42
N LEU A 205 9.37 -13.97 -8.69
CA LEU A 205 8.24 -13.22 -9.24
C LEU A 205 8.55 -11.72 -9.22
N ARG A 206 8.46 -11.08 -10.37
CA ARG A 206 8.47 -9.62 -10.54
C ARG A 206 7.12 -9.20 -11.08
N TYR A 207 6.52 -8.19 -10.47
CA TYR A 207 5.32 -7.56 -10.99
C TYR A 207 5.28 -6.09 -10.58
N ASP A 208 4.54 -5.31 -11.35
CA ASP A 208 4.52 -3.86 -11.22
C ASP A 208 3.28 -3.28 -11.89
N GLY A 209 2.78 -2.17 -11.36
CA GLY A 209 1.56 -1.53 -11.87
C GLY A 209 0.93 -0.53 -10.92
N GLU A 210 -0.11 0.14 -11.42
CA GLU A 210 -0.78 1.25 -10.73
C GLU A 210 -2.19 0.86 -10.30
N PRO A 211 -2.43 0.65 -9.00
CA PRO A 211 -3.78 0.46 -8.49
C PRO A 211 -4.50 1.79 -8.30
N PHE A 212 -5.77 1.82 -8.65
CA PHE A 212 -6.75 2.82 -8.23
C PHE A 212 -7.88 2.11 -7.48
N PHE A 213 -8.27 2.66 -6.33
CA PHE A 213 -9.24 2.06 -5.44
C PHE A 213 -10.57 2.79 -5.48
N GLU A 214 -11.65 2.04 -5.45
CA GLU A 214 -13.01 2.53 -5.26
C GLU A 214 -13.63 1.74 -4.11
N GLU A 215 -14.35 2.41 -3.23
CA GLU A 215 -15.06 1.72 -2.17
C GLU A 215 -16.29 1.01 -2.74
N LEU A 216 -16.52 -0.22 -2.29
CA LEU A 216 -17.78 -0.89 -2.56
C LEU A 216 -18.86 -0.32 -1.63
N GLU A 217 -20.11 -0.32 -2.08
CA GLU A 217 -21.23 -0.03 -1.20
C GLU A 217 -21.48 -1.24 -0.29
N PRO A 218 -21.45 -1.08 1.05
CA PRO A 218 -21.75 -2.16 1.96
C PRO A 218 -23.25 -2.46 1.95
N THR A 219 -23.59 -3.74 2.05
CA THR A 219 -24.96 -4.21 2.15
C THR A 219 -25.61 -3.83 3.48
N ASP A 220 -24.82 -3.76 4.56
CA ASP A 220 -25.27 -3.36 5.89
C ASP A 220 -24.13 -2.73 6.74
N ALA A 221 -24.49 -2.23 7.93
CA ALA A 221 -23.54 -1.61 8.85
C ALA A 221 -22.51 -2.61 9.41
N ALA A 222 -22.86 -3.89 9.51
CA ALA A 222 -21.97 -4.93 10.02
C ALA A 222 -20.87 -5.25 8.99
N GLU A 223 -21.21 -5.29 7.70
CA GLU A 223 -20.26 -5.44 6.60
C GLU A 223 -19.26 -4.28 6.56
N ARG A 224 -19.76 -3.03 6.66
CA ARG A 224 -18.91 -1.85 6.77
C ARG A 224 -17.93 -1.96 7.95
N ALA A 225 -18.40 -2.40 9.11
CA ALA A 225 -17.56 -2.59 10.29
C ALA A 225 -16.52 -3.71 10.08
N ARG A 226 -16.91 -4.83 9.46
CA ARG A 226 -16.00 -5.92 9.08
C ARG A 226 -14.90 -5.43 8.13
N TRP A 227 -15.25 -4.69 7.08
CA TRP A 227 -14.27 -4.11 6.16
C TRP A 227 -13.29 -3.18 6.87
N LYS A 228 -13.77 -2.31 7.78
CA LYS A 228 -12.90 -1.46 8.58
C LYS A 228 -11.91 -2.28 9.42
N ALA A 229 -12.37 -3.36 10.06
CA ALA A 229 -11.51 -4.26 10.83
C ALA A 229 -10.50 -4.99 9.94
N HIS A 230 -10.94 -5.56 8.81
CA HIS A 230 -10.05 -6.25 7.88
C HIS A 230 -9.02 -5.32 7.24
N ARG A 231 -9.38 -4.07 6.94
CA ARG A 231 -8.43 -3.07 6.43
C ARG A 231 -7.33 -2.77 7.46
N ARG A 232 -7.70 -2.69 8.74
CA ARG A 232 -6.73 -2.54 9.83
C ARG A 232 -5.82 -3.77 9.92
N GLN A 233 -6.40 -4.97 9.90
CA GLN A 233 -5.63 -6.22 9.89
C GLN A 233 -4.69 -6.34 8.69
N ALA A 234 -5.12 -5.93 7.49
CA ALA A 234 -4.29 -5.93 6.30
C ALA A 234 -3.18 -4.84 6.33
N PHE A 235 -3.38 -3.78 7.11
CA PHE A 235 -2.39 -2.73 7.30
C PHE A 235 -1.33 -3.13 8.32
N GLU A 236 -1.72 -3.66 9.47
CA GLU A 236 -0.80 -4.13 10.51
C GLU A 236 0.17 -5.19 9.93
N GLY A 237 1.45 -5.12 10.31
CA GLY A 237 2.52 -5.93 9.73
C GLY A 237 2.88 -5.70 8.26
N SER A 238 2.08 -4.97 7.47
CA SER A 238 2.35 -4.73 6.05
C SER A 238 3.63 -3.92 5.82
N PHE A 239 4.19 -4.02 4.61
CA PHE A 239 5.32 -3.17 4.22
C PHE A 239 5.00 -1.66 4.31
N ARG A 240 3.74 -1.27 4.07
CA ARG A 240 3.31 0.13 4.24
C ARG A 240 3.34 0.56 5.71
N HIS A 241 2.86 -0.30 6.62
CA HIS A 241 2.95 -0.04 8.05
C HIS A 241 4.41 0.06 8.50
N PHE A 242 5.26 -0.86 8.05
CA PHE A 242 6.70 -0.78 8.27
C PHE A 242 7.29 0.56 7.82
N LEU A 243 7.07 0.97 6.55
CA LEU A 243 7.62 2.24 6.04
C LEU A 243 7.13 3.45 6.83
N LEU A 244 5.85 3.50 7.22
CA LEU A 244 5.32 4.59 8.04
C LEU A 244 5.96 4.61 9.43
N SER A 245 6.09 3.44 10.07
CA SER A 245 6.76 3.33 11.38
C SER A 245 8.24 3.69 11.30
N LEU A 246 8.89 3.42 10.16
CA LEU A 246 10.28 3.76 9.90
C LEU A 246 10.46 5.29 9.81
N LEU A 247 9.56 5.96 9.08
CA LEU A 247 9.54 7.42 8.95
C LEU A 247 9.19 8.12 10.27
N ALA A 248 8.29 7.53 11.05
CA ALA A 248 7.90 8.05 12.37
C ALA A 248 8.97 7.77 13.45
N GLY A 249 9.95 6.92 13.16
CA GLY A 249 10.95 6.47 14.15
C GLY A 249 10.39 5.52 15.22
N THR A 250 9.21 4.95 15.00
CA THR A 250 8.48 4.09 15.95
C THR A 250 8.48 2.61 15.58
N SER A 251 9.28 2.21 14.58
CA SER A 251 9.25 0.82 14.06
C SER A 251 9.42 -0.27 15.13
N ARG A 252 10.23 -0.04 16.17
CA ARG A 252 10.44 -1.03 17.24
C ARG A 252 9.21 -1.15 18.14
N GLU A 253 8.62 -0.02 18.51
CA GLU A 253 7.40 0.08 19.32
C GLU A 253 6.21 -0.54 18.58
N GLU A 254 6.15 -0.36 17.27
CA GLU A 254 5.14 -0.98 16.39
C GLU A 254 5.37 -2.48 16.14
N GLY A 255 6.47 -3.05 16.67
CA GLY A 255 6.75 -4.49 16.63
C GLY A 255 7.65 -4.96 15.48
N PHE A 256 8.36 -4.06 14.80
CA PHE A 256 9.33 -4.41 13.76
C PHE A 256 10.76 -4.52 14.33
N LEU A 257 11.37 -5.69 14.14
CA LEU A 257 12.80 -5.89 14.34
C LEU A 257 13.54 -5.83 13.01
N LEU A 258 14.65 -5.09 12.99
CA LEU A 258 15.43 -4.85 11.77
C LEU A 258 16.84 -5.39 11.96
N SER A 259 17.31 -6.17 10.97
CA SER A 259 18.66 -6.70 10.95
C SER A 259 19.26 -6.61 9.55
N MET A 260 20.51 -6.18 9.43
CA MET A 260 21.27 -6.29 8.19
C MET A 260 21.78 -7.72 8.03
N LEU A 261 21.67 -8.23 6.81
CA LEU A 261 22.24 -9.50 6.39
C LEU A 261 23.33 -9.24 5.34
N PRO A 262 24.54 -9.79 5.50
CA PRO A 262 25.57 -9.75 4.46
C PRO A 262 25.07 -10.39 3.17
N SER A 263 25.43 -9.82 2.02
CA SER A 263 24.87 -10.15 0.70
C SER A 263 24.96 -11.63 0.28
N GLY A 264 25.84 -12.43 0.91
CA GLY A 264 26.01 -13.87 0.64
C GLY A 264 25.13 -14.80 1.48
N ASP A 265 24.53 -14.31 2.58
CA ASP A 265 23.92 -15.16 3.59
C ASP A 265 22.39 -15.00 3.70
N ALA A 266 21.73 -14.18 2.88
CA ALA A 266 20.34 -13.78 3.12
C ALA A 266 19.30 -14.92 3.17
N TYR A 267 19.65 -16.12 2.72
CA TYR A 267 18.77 -17.29 2.69
C TYR A 267 19.33 -18.52 3.44
N GLY A 268 20.40 -18.35 4.22
CA GLY A 268 21.00 -19.43 5.02
C GLY A 268 20.32 -19.66 6.37
N SER A 269 20.38 -20.88 6.90
CA SER A 269 19.92 -21.19 8.26
C SER A 269 20.85 -20.62 9.35
N ASN A 270 22.09 -20.31 9.01
CA ASN A 270 23.14 -19.86 9.95
C ASN A 270 23.56 -18.39 9.73
N THR A 271 22.66 -17.59 9.15
CA THR A 271 22.92 -16.20 8.77
C THR A 271 23.14 -15.33 10.00
N ARG A 272 24.29 -14.64 10.04
CA ARG A 272 24.56 -13.62 11.05
C ARG A 272 23.67 -12.41 10.80
N ARG A 273 22.96 -12.01 11.85
CA ARG A 273 22.05 -10.85 11.87
C ARG A 273 22.72 -9.72 12.64
N TYR A 274 22.78 -8.54 12.02
CA TYR A 274 23.30 -7.34 12.66
C TYR A 274 22.14 -6.38 12.89
N PRO A 275 21.67 -6.19 14.14
CA PRO A 275 20.57 -5.27 14.43
C PRO A 275 20.85 -3.87 13.87
N VAL A 276 19.83 -3.25 13.27
CA VAL A 276 19.93 -1.88 12.76
C VAL A 276 18.77 -1.00 13.19
N THR A 277 19.02 0.31 13.23
CA THR A 277 18.03 1.32 13.57
C THR A 277 17.48 2.02 12.32
N PRO A 278 16.28 2.62 12.37
CA PRO A 278 15.74 3.42 11.27
C PRO A 278 16.69 4.51 10.78
N ALA A 279 17.38 5.19 11.71
CA ALA A 279 18.34 6.24 11.38
C ALA A 279 19.53 5.74 10.55
N GLN A 280 19.90 4.46 10.66
CA GLN A 280 20.94 3.87 9.84
C GLN A 280 20.47 3.58 8.41
N LEU A 281 19.17 3.34 8.21
CA LEU A 281 18.55 2.99 6.92
C LEU A 281 18.04 4.21 6.14
N LEU A 282 17.63 5.28 6.82
CA LEU A 282 17.07 6.47 6.18
C LEU A 282 18.13 7.55 5.93
N ARG A 283 18.03 8.20 4.78
CA ARG A 283 18.80 9.40 4.42
C ARG A 283 17.84 10.49 3.92
N PRO A 284 18.10 11.77 4.21
CA PRO A 284 17.32 12.86 3.63
C PRO A 284 17.26 12.75 2.10
N GLY A 285 16.07 12.94 1.54
CA GLY A 285 15.85 13.01 0.11
C GLY A 285 16.05 14.42 -0.46
N PRO A 286 15.74 14.60 -1.76
CA PRO A 286 15.80 15.89 -2.45
C PRO A 286 14.92 17.00 -1.85
N SER A 287 13.89 16.67 -1.07
CA SER A 287 13.00 17.64 -0.42
C SER A 287 12.83 17.36 1.07
N PRO A 288 12.37 18.34 1.88
CA PRO A 288 12.18 18.17 3.33
C PRO A 288 11.19 17.05 3.71
N THR A 289 10.28 16.68 2.81
CA THR A 289 9.29 15.62 3.03
C THR A 289 9.71 14.27 2.42
N GLU A 290 10.85 14.20 1.74
CA GLU A 290 11.36 12.98 1.13
C GLU A 290 12.46 12.36 1.99
N GLN A 291 12.38 11.04 2.16
CA GLN A 291 13.41 10.22 2.77
C GLN A 291 13.78 9.11 1.79
N GLN A 292 15.06 8.79 1.70
CA GLN A 292 15.59 7.70 0.91
C GLN A 292 15.93 6.53 1.82
N LEU A 293 15.36 5.37 1.52
CA LEU A 293 15.77 4.11 2.14
C LEU A 293 17.04 3.62 1.44
N ARG A 294 18.17 3.61 2.15
CA ARG A 294 19.49 3.28 1.59
C ARG A 294 20.25 2.31 2.48
N PHE A 295 20.59 1.15 1.93
CA PHE A 295 21.39 0.10 2.57
C PHE A 295 22.11 -0.74 1.51
N SER A 296 23.12 -1.50 1.93
CA SER A 296 23.82 -2.49 1.09
C SER A 296 23.45 -3.91 1.52
N GLY A 297 23.33 -4.84 0.58
CA GLY A 297 22.89 -6.20 0.90
C GLY A 297 21.38 -6.24 1.20
N PHE A 298 21.01 -6.92 2.29
CA PHE A 298 19.60 -7.13 2.65
C PHE A 298 19.29 -6.59 4.05
N VAL A 299 18.08 -6.07 4.22
CA VAL A 299 17.49 -5.79 5.53
C VAL A 299 16.43 -6.86 5.77
N GLU A 300 16.65 -7.69 6.78
CA GLU A 300 15.62 -8.55 7.34
C GLU A 300 14.69 -7.71 8.21
N ILE A 301 13.39 -7.86 7.98
CA ILE A 301 12.33 -7.20 8.72
C ILE A 301 11.46 -8.30 9.32
N VAL A 302 11.39 -8.34 10.64
CA VAL A 302 10.54 -9.31 11.36
C VAL A 302 9.46 -8.55 12.10
N TYR A 303 8.20 -8.89 11.84
CA TYR A 303 7.04 -8.34 12.56
C TYR A 303 6.62 -9.29 13.67
N LEU A 304 6.61 -8.81 14.91
CA LEU A 304 6.43 -9.66 16.10
C LEU A 304 4.96 -9.94 16.45
N HIS A 305 4.01 -9.17 15.93
CA HIS A 305 2.61 -9.28 16.31
C HIS A 305 1.80 -10.22 15.40
N GLU A 306 2.45 -10.90 14.46
CA GLU A 306 1.81 -11.90 13.60
C GLU A 306 2.61 -13.18 13.57
N ARG A 307 1.92 -14.32 13.40
CA ARG A 307 2.58 -15.60 13.18
C ARG A 307 3.09 -15.66 11.75
N GLU A 308 4.21 -16.37 11.58
CA GLU A 308 4.79 -16.59 10.25
C GLU A 308 3.79 -17.27 9.31
N ASN A 309 3.61 -16.70 8.11
CA ASN A 309 2.64 -17.18 7.12
C ASN A 309 2.92 -18.63 6.69
N GLU A 310 1.90 -19.48 6.63
CA GLU A 310 2.07 -20.89 6.24
C GLU A 310 2.71 -21.06 4.85
N ALA A 311 2.39 -20.20 3.88
CA ALA A 311 2.99 -20.24 2.55
C ALA A 311 4.50 -19.94 2.61
N PHE A 312 4.92 -19.05 3.52
CA PHE A 312 6.34 -18.77 3.76
C PHE A 312 7.03 -19.96 4.44
N GLN A 313 6.37 -20.59 5.43
CA GLN A 313 6.89 -21.82 6.06
C GLN A 313 7.05 -22.96 5.04
N ARG A 314 6.07 -23.14 4.13
CA ARG A 314 6.12 -24.09 3.02
C ARG A 314 7.28 -23.78 2.08
N TRP A 315 7.47 -22.51 1.71
CA TRP A 315 8.57 -22.07 0.87
C TRP A 315 9.95 -22.33 1.50
N GLN A 316 10.09 -22.18 2.83
CA GLN A 316 11.31 -22.53 3.56
C GLN A 316 11.56 -24.05 3.70
N GLY A 317 10.62 -24.91 3.31
CA GLY A 317 10.77 -26.36 3.42
C GLY A 317 10.70 -26.90 4.86
N ARG A 318 10.07 -26.18 5.80
CA ARG A 318 9.88 -26.68 7.18
C ARG A 318 8.64 -27.61 7.22
N PRO A 319 8.77 -28.89 7.64
CA PRO A 319 7.61 -29.77 7.82
C PRO A 319 6.69 -29.24 8.93
N HIS A 320 5.39 -29.40 8.75
CA HIS A 320 4.37 -28.95 9.71
C HIS A 320 4.72 -29.34 11.15
N ALA A 321 4.80 -28.36 12.05
CA ALA A 321 4.56 -28.64 13.45
C ALA A 321 3.06 -28.98 13.59
N THR A 322 2.76 -30.28 13.68
CA THR A 322 1.43 -30.76 14.06
C THR A 322 1.00 -30.01 15.33
N PRO A 323 -0.25 -29.52 15.43
CA PRO A 323 -0.73 -28.97 16.68
C PRO A 323 -0.53 -30.05 17.75
N ALA A 324 0.18 -29.72 18.83
CA ALA A 324 0.29 -30.62 19.97
C ALA A 324 -1.14 -30.94 20.42
N ALA A 325 -1.56 -32.18 20.19
CA ALA A 325 -2.80 -32.69 20.76
C ALA A 325 -2.70 -32.46 22.27
N THR A 326 -3.64 -31.69 22.82
CA THR A 326 -3.83 -31.57 24.25
C THR A 326 -4.04 -32.97 24.81
N ARG A 327 -2.99 -33.54 25.38
CA ARG A 327 -3.09 -34.75 26.19
C ARG A 327 -3.97 -34.40 27.39
N PRO A 328 -5.08 -35.11 27.64
CA PRO A 328 -5.82 -34.90 28.87
C PRO A 328 -4.92 -35.24 30.07
N PRO A 329 -5.10 -34.56 31.21
CA PRO A 329 -4.31 -34.82 32.40
C PRO A 329 -4.51 -36.28 32.84
N SER A 330 -3.39 -36.96 33.07
CA SER A 330 -3.36 -38.28 33.68
C SER A 330 -3.98 -38.19 35.07
N SER A 331 -5.10 -38.88 35.28
CA SER A 331 -5.64 -39.14 36.61
C SER A 331 -4.69 -40.08 37.37
N ALA A 332 -4.12 -39.58 38.47
CA ALA A 332 -3.55 -40.39 39.54
C ALA A 332 -4.15 -39.90 40.85
#